data_AF-A0A317J803-F1
#
_entry.id   AF-A0A317J803-F1
#
_cell.length_a   1.000
_cell.length_b   1.000
_cell.length_c   1.000
_cell.angle_alpha   90.00
_cell.angle_beta   90.00
_cell.angle_gamma   90.00
#
_symmetry.space_group_name_H-M   'P 1'
#
loop_
_entity.id
_entity.type
_entity.pdbx_description
1 polymer ?
#
loop_
_entity_poly.entity_id
_entity_poly.type
_entity_poly.pdbx_seq_one_letter_code
_entity_poly.pdbx_strand_id
1 'polypeptide(L)' 'MERRQVTRSFAAFTLELEKHQIPADAILEDFRVGRGHEGLQPENRNVASFHYDGKVYFNILVEVVGNTKSLTQSVS' A
#
# COMPACT_ATOMS: atom_id res chain seq x y z
N MET A 1 4.12 -12.41 -2.18
CA MET A 1 4.02 -10.99 -1.76
C MET A 1 3.99 -10.15 -3.02
N GLU A 2 3.06 -9.21 -3.13
CA GLU A 2 2.93 -8.36 -4.31
C GLU A 2 3.76 -7.09 -4.14
N ARG A 3 4.49 -6.70 -5.19
CA ARG A 3 5.12 -5.38 -5.29
C ARG A 3 4.33 -4.52 -6.25
N ARG A 4 4.17 -3.24 -5.93
CA ARG A 4 3.47 -2.29 -6.80
C ARG A 4 4.30 -1.02 -6.97
N GLN A 5 4.31 -0.44 -8.17
CA GLN A 5 4.93 0.86 -8.41
C GLN A 5 3.86 1.94 -8.40
N VAL A 6 4.12 3.04 -7.70
CA VAL A 6 3.25 4.22 -7.67
C VAL A 6 3.32 4.94 -9.02
N THR A 7 2.16 5.15 -9.65
CA THR A 7 2.04 5.85 -10.94
C THR A 7 1.72 7.33 -10.76
N ARG A 8 1.09 7.69 -9.64
CA ARG A 8 0.78 9.06 -9.25
C ARG A 8 0.89 9.18 -7.74
N SER A 9 1.48 10.28 -7.26
CA SER A 9 1.60 10.53 -5.83
C SER A 9 0.24 10.50 -5.13
N PHE A 10 0.18 9.85 -3.98
CA PHE A 10 -1.04 9.74 -3.18
C PHE A 10 -0.72 9.80 -1.69
N ALA A 11 -1.73 10.12 -0.87
CA ALA A 11 -1.56 10.10 0.57
C ALA A 11 -1.66 8.68 1.14
N ALA A 12 -0.92 8.37 2.19
CA ALA A 12 -1.12 7.16 2.98
C ALA A 12 -0.85 7.45 4.46
N PHE A 13 -1.29 6.55 5.34
CA PHE A 13 -1.20 6.72 6.79
C PHE A 13 -0.31 5.65 7.42
N THR A 14 0.51 6.03 8.39
CA THR A 14 1.23 5.06 9.25
C THR A 14 0.32 4.52 10.36
N LEU A 15 0.81 3.55 11.13
CA LEU A 15 0.13 2.98 12.31
C LEU A 15 -0.31 4.06 13.30
N GLU A 16 0.48 5.11 13.44
CA GLU A 16 0.27 6.26 14.32
C GLU A 16 -0.69 7.30 13.72
N LEU A 17 -1.31 6.99 12.58
CA LEU A 17 -2.21 7.87 11.82
C LEU A 17 -1.51 9.12 11.26
N GLU A 18 -0.18 9.09 11.14
CA GLU A 18 0.57 10.15 10.46
C GLU A 18 0.33 10.06 8.95
N LYS A 19 -0.11 11.16 8.35
CA LYS A 19 -0.37 11.24 6.91
C LYS A 19 0.91 11.64 6.16
N HIS A 20 1.33 10.81 5.22
CA HIS A 20 2.48 11.07 4.34
C HIS A 20 2.07 11.07 2.87
N GLN A 21 2.82 11.81 2.05
CA GLN A 21 2.76 11.67 0.60
C GLN A 21 3.70 10.57 0.16
N ILE A 22 3.17 9.58 -0.55
CA ILE A 22 3.96 8.59 -1.24
C ILE A 22 4.23 9.13 -2.65
N PRO A 23 5.50 9.32 -3.04
CA PRO A 23 5.83 9.93 -4.33
C PRO A 23 5.54 8.99 -5.50
N ALA A 24 5.40 9.56 -6.69
CA ALA A 24 5.41 8.78 -7.92
C ALA A 24 6.71 7.96 -8.03
N ASP A 25 6.64 6.82 -8.72
CA ASP A 25 7.74 5.86 -8.88
C ASP A 25 8.22 5.15 -7.60
N ALA A 26 7.64 5.46 -6.43
CA ALA A 26 7.87 4.68 -5.22
C ALA A 26 7.49 3.21 -5.44
N ILE A 27 8.27 2.31 -4.85
CA ILE A 27 7.95 0.88 -4.82
C ILE A 27 7.31 0.56 -3.49
N LEU A 28 6.09 0.02 -3.56
CA LEU A 28 5.35 -0.51 -2.44
C LEU A 28 5.68 -1.99 -2.33
N GLU A 29 6.28 -2.36 -1.21
CA GLU A 29 6.62 -3.74 -0.89
C GLU A 29 5.51 -4.39 -0.07
N ASP A 30 5.44 -5.72 -0.12
CA ASP A 30 4.57 -6.50 0.75
C ASP A 30 3.10 -6.06 0.73
N PHE A 31 2.62 -5.64 -0.45
CA PHE A 31 1.26 -5.13 -0.63
C PHE A 31 0.23 -6.21 -0.28
N ARG A 32 -0.70 -5.88 0.63
CA ARG A 32 -1.76 -6.78 1.11
C ARG A 32 -3.10 -6.08 1.14
N VAL A 33 -4.17 -6.86 1.06
CA VAL A 33 -5.55 -6.38 1.08
C VAL A 33 -6.33 -7.12 2.16
N GLY A 34 -7.12 -6.41 2.97
CA GLY A 34 -8.09 -6.99 3.89
C GLY A 34 -7.53 -7.44 5.26
N ARG A 35 -8.25 -8.37 5.91
CA ARG A 35 -8.03 -8.83 7.30
C ARG A 35 -6.62 -9.38 7.53
N GLY A 36 -6.03 -9.03 8.68
CA GLY A 36 -4.86 -9.75 9.22
C GLY A 36 -3.50 -9.11 8.94
N HIS A 37 -3.45 -7.79 8.70
CA HIS A 37 -2.20 -7.04 8.62
C HIS A 37 -2.09 -6.03 9.77
N GLU A 38 -0.85 -5.73 10.19
CA GLU A 38 -0.58 -4.88 11.36
C GLU A 38 -1.36 -3.56 11.30
N GLY A 39 -2.05 -3.22 12.39
CA GLY A 39 -2.75 -1.93 12.54
C GLY A 39 -4.19 -1.86 12.04
N LEU A 40 -4.69 -2.86 11.30
CA LEU A 40 -6.04 -2.79 10.73
C LEU A 40 -7.05 -3.57 11.57
N GLN A 41 -8.14 -2.90 11.94
CA GLN A 41 -9.32 -3.58 12.48
C GLN A 41 -9.77 -4.64 11.46
N PRO A 42 -10.04 -5.88 11.89
CA PRO A 42 -10.41 -6.96 10.97
C PRO A 42 -11.59 -6.58 10.06
N GLU A 43 -12.46 -5.68 10.48
CA GLU A 43 -13.76 -5.52 9.85
C GLU A 43 -13.73 -4.75 8.53
N ASN A 44 -12.68 -3.98 8.25
CA ASN A 44 -12.60 -3.17 7.03
C ASN A 44 -11.92 -3.90 5.87
N ARG A 45 -12.72 -4.44 4.95
CA ARG A 45 -12.23 -5.14 3.74
C ARG A 45 -11.66 -4.20 2.67
N ASN A 46 -11.84 -2.90 2.82
CA ASN A 46 -11.52 -1.91 1.79
C ASN A 46 -10.22 -1.16 2.08
N VAL A 47 -9.31 -1.74 2.86
CA VAL A 47 -8.00 -1.16 3.17
C VAL A 47 -6.91 -2.06 2.61
N ALA A 48 -5.87 -1.42 2.10
CA ALA A 48 -4.62 -2.06 1.72
C ALA A 48 -3.50 -1.59 2.62
N SER A 49 -2.57 -2.49 2.92
CA SER A 49 -1.32 -2.19 3.62
C SER A 49 -0.12 -2.47 2.73
N PHE A 50 0.98 -1.76 2.95
CA PHE A 50 2.23 -1.93 2.22
C PHE A 50 3.40 -1.34 3.01
N HIS A 51 4.61 -1.77 2.69
CA HIS A 51 5.82 -1.19 3.22
C HIS A 51 6.39 -0.16 2.25
N TYR A 52 6.84 0.96 2.81
CA TYR A 52 7.58 2.00 2.10
C TYR A 52 8.53 2.67 3.11
N ASP A 53 9.77 2.94 2.70
CA ASP A 53 10.76 3.62 3.55
C ASP A 53 10.90 3.03 4.98
N GLY A 54 10.89 1.70 5.07
CA GLY A 54 11.02 0.98 6.34
C GLY A 54 9.80 1.06 7.28
N LYS A 55 8.71 1.72 6.88
CA LYS A 55 7.46 1.83 7.64
C LYS A 55 6.31 1.09 6.97
N VAL A 56 5.32 0.71 7.79
CA VAL A 56 4.04 0.19 7.30
C VAL A 56 3.10 1.37 7.07
N TYR A 57 2.48 1.37 5.90
CA TYR A 57 1.46 2.33 5.51
C TYR A 57 0.16 1.62 5.14
N PHE A 58 -0.96 2.33 5.30
CA PHE A 58 -2.26 1.89 4.83
C PHE A 58 -3.03 3.03 4.19
N ASN A 59 -3.91 2.65 3.26
CA ASN A 59 -4.94 3.53 2.75
C ASN A 59 -6.08 2.69 2.14
N ILE A 60 -7.17 3.35 1.76
CA ILE A 60 -8.31 2.74 1.09
C ILE A 60 -7.82 2.05 -0.19
N LEU A 61 -8.23 0.80 -0.38
CA LEU A 61 -7.80 -0.07 -1.47
C LEU A 61 -7.95 0.59 -2.84
N VAL A 62 -9.08 1.26 -3.10
CA VAL A 62 -9.34 1.91 -4.39
C VAL A 62 -8.36 3.05 -4.67
N GLU A 63 -7.93 3.78 -3.64
CA GLU A 63 -6.92 4.83 -3.81
C GLU A 63 -5.55 4.22 -4.11
N VAL A 64 -5.16 3.17 -3.39
CA VAL A 64 -3.86 2.53 -3.63
C VAL A 64 -3.82 1.87 -5.01
N VAL A 65 -4.83 1.06 -5.36
CA VAL A 65 -4.88 0.37 -6.65
C VAL A 65 -5.01 1.35 -7.81
N GLY A 66 -5.79 2.42 -7.66
CA GLY A 66 -5.94 3.45 -8.69
C GLY A 66 -4.67 4.26 -8.97
N ASN A 67 -3.76 4.35 -8.00
CA ASN A 67 -2.50 5.10 -8.11
C ASN A 67 -1.26 4.21 -8.22
N THR A 68 -1.42 2.90 -8.44
CA THR A 68 -0.31 1.96 -8.51
C THR A 68 -0.52 0.89 -9.58
N LYS A 69 0.58 0.37 -10.14
CA LYS A 69 0.57 -0.78 -11.04
C LYS A 69 1.31 -1.97 -10.41
N SER A 70 0.79 -3.18 -10.57
CA SER A 70 1.46 -4.39 -10.10
C SER A 70 2.78 -4.60 -10.86
N LEU A 71 3.83 -4.88 -10.11
CA LEU A 71 5.10 -5.35 -10.64
C LEU A 71 5.10 -6.88 -10.58
N THR A 72 4.32 -7.51 -11.44
CA THR A 72 4.35 -8.98 -11.54
C THR A 72 5.71 -9.37 -12.11
N GLN A 73 6.48 -10.19 -11.38
CA GLN A 73 7.64 -10.84 -11.98
C GLN A 73 7.12 -11.83 -13.03
N SER A 74 7.36 -11.54 -14.31
CA SER A 74 7.28 -12.54 -15.36
C SER A 74 8.35 -13.60 -15.05
N VAL A 75 7.93 -14.71 -14.46
CA VAL A 75 8.78 -15.90 -14.41
C VAL A 75 8.92 -16.34 -15.87
N SER A 76 10.11 -16.14 -16.42
CA SER A 76 10.48 -16.62 -17.76
C SER A 76 10.78 -18.10 -17.71
#